data_AF-A0A924D9Y0-F1
#
_entry.id   AF-A0A924D9Y0-F1
#
_cell.length_a   1.000
_cell.length_b   1.000
_cell.length_c   1.000
_cell.angle_alpha   90.00
_cell.angle_beta   90.00
_cell.angle_gamma   90.00
#
_symmetry.space_group_name_H-M   'P 1'
#
loop_
_entity.id
_entity.type
_entity.pdbx_description
1 polymer ?
#
loop_
_entity_poly.entity_id
_entity_poly.type
_entity_poly.pdbx_seq_one_letter_code
_entity_poly.pdbx_strand_id
1 'polypeptide(L)'
;MTLILNLSPEQERRLHLNAQKSGKSLETYLIEVVDALPDASPQKEETWGESVIAEWRRQGIIGDFGDPNLSSEELAQQFKERAAQRWEGIG
;
A
#
# COMPACT_ATOMS: atom_id res chain seq x y z
N MET A 1 16.66 9.40 22.58
CA MET A 1 16.54 9.87 21.18
C MET A 1 16.19 11.34 21.23
N THR A 2 16.97 12.19 20.57
CA THR A 2 16.75 13.65 20.58
C THR A 2 16.25 14.05 19.19
N LEU A 3 15.04 14.62 19.12
CA LEU A 3 14.47 15.17 17.89
C LEU A 3 14.85 16.65 17.80
N ILE A 4 15.60 17.03 16.77
CA ILE A 4 15.93 18.43 16.48
C ILE A 4 15.07 18.85 15.29
N LEU A 5 14.13 19.75 15.54
CA LEU A 5 13.23 20.30 14.53
C LEU A 5 13.80 21.64 14.04
N ASN A 6 14.20 21.70 12.77
CA ASN A 6 14.57 22.96 12.14
C ASN A 6 13.30 23.67 11.65
N LEU A 7 12.92 24.72 12.36
CA LEU A 7 11.72 25.52 12.07
C LEU A 7 12.14 26.88 11.53
N SER A 8 11.32 27.44 10.64
CA SER A 8 11.47 28.85 10.29
C SER A 8 10.98 29.74 11.45
N PRO A 9 11.48 30.99 11.56
CA PRO A 9 11.07 31.90 12.64
C PRO A 9 9.55 32.12 12.71
N GLU A 10 8.87 32.08 11.57
CA GLU A 10 7.41 32.22 11.50
C GLU A 10 6.69 30.96 12.01
N GLN A 11 7.22 29.77 11.73
CA GLN A 11 6.67 28.51 12.23
C GLN A 11 6.81 28.42 13.75
N GLU A 12 7.98 28.79 14.28
CA GLU A 12 8.22 28.87 15.72
C GLU A 12 7.26 29.83 16.41
N ARG A 13 7.09 31.04 15.86
CA ARG A 13 6.13 32.02 16.38
C ARG A 13 4.70 31.48 16.41
N ARG A 14 4.25 30.81 15.35
CA ARG A 14 2.91 30.22 15.27
C ARG A 14 2.71 29.11 16.30
N LEU A 15 3.72 28.27 16.52
CA LEU A 15 3.68 27.22 17.55
C LEU A 15 3.54 27.81 18.95
N HIS A 16 4.34 28.83 19.28
CA HIS A 16 4.23 29.54 20.56
C HIS A 16 2.84 30.14 20.79
N LEU A 17 2.28 30.81 19.76
CA LEU A 17 0.93 31.39 19.86
C LEU A 17 -0.15 30.32 20.04
N ASN A 18 -0.04 29.18 19.35
CA ASN A 18 -1.00 28.10 19.47
C ASN A 18 -0.90 27.36 20.82
N ALA A 19 0.30 27.19 21.36
CA ALA A 19 0.52 26.67 22.69
C ALA A 19 -0.13 27.58 23.76
N GLN A 20 0.08 28.90 23.65
CA GLN A 20 -0.58 29.88 24.53
C GLN A 20 -2.11 29.84 24.43
N LYS A 21 -2.66 29.80 23.21
CA LYS A 21 -4.12 29.69 23.00
C LYS A 21 -4.70 28.41 23.61
N SER A 22 -3.93 27.33 23.63
CA SER A 22 -4.35 26.04 24.18
C SER A 22 -4.15 25.95 25.69
N GLY A 23 -3.52 26.95 26.33
CA GLY A 23 -3.18 26.93 27.75
C GLY A 23 -2.14 25.88 28.14
N LYS A 24 -1.36 25.39 27.16
CA LYS A 24 -0.37 24.32 27.35
C LYS A 24 1.05 24.86 27.25
N SER A 25 2.01 24.16 27.84
CA SER A 25 3.42 24.42 27.56
C SER A 25 3.74 24.10 26.09
N LEU A 26 4.76 24.75 25.53
CA LEU A 26 5.18 24.51 24.15
C LEU A 26 5.55 23.03 23.94
N GLU A 27 6.22 22.42 24.92
CA GLU A 27 6.64 21.01 24.89
C GLU A 27 5.44 20.06 24.78
N THR A 28 4.41 20.24 25.63
CA THR A 28 3.19 19.42 25.58
C THR A 28 2.44 19.62 24.27
N TYR A 29 2.35 20.86 23.79
CA TYR A 29 1.70 21.17 22.53
C TYR A 29 2.43 20.53 21.34
N LEU A 30 3.76 20.54 21.34
CA LEU A 30 4.57 19.91 20.30
C LEU A 30 4.38 18.39 20.26
N ILE A 31 4.36 17.73 21.42
CA ILE A 31 4.12 16.28 21.51
C ILE A 31 2.74 15.95 20.93
N GLU A 32 1.69 16.67 21.34
CA GLU A 32 0.35 16.44 20.79
C GLU A 32 0.25 16.68 19.29
N VAL A 33 0.92 17.72 18.78
CA VAL A 33 0.96 17.97 17.34
C VAL A 33 1.68 16.86 16.61
N VAL A 34 2.80 16.37 17.14
CA VAL A 34 3.57 15.27 16.53
C VAL A 34 2.79 13.95 16.59
N ASP A 35 2.17 13.63 17.72
CA ASP A 35 1.34 12.42 17.90
C ASP A 35 0.04 12.48 17.06
N ALA A 36 -0.45 13.69 16.78
CA ALA A 36 -1.60 13.90 15.89
C ALA A 36 -1.23 13.92 14.41
N LEU A 37 0.05 13.95 14.05
CA LEU A 37 0.44 13.74 12.66
C LEU A 37 0.08 12.30 12.32
N PRO A 38 -0.75 12.06 11.29
CA PRO A 38 -0.96 10.70 10.82
C PRO A 38 0.41 10.11 10.52
N ASP A 39 0.67 8.88 10.97
CA ASP A 39 1.89 8.16 10.64
C ASP A 39 2.15 8.34 9.15
N ALA A 40 3.17 9.14 8.84
CA ALA A 40 3.69 9.26 7.49
C ALA A 40 4.47 7.98 7.19
N SER A 41 3.79 6.83 7.31
CA SER A 41 4.11 5.68 6.50
C SER A 41 4.15 6.23 5.08
N PRO A 42 5.28 6.12 4.35
CA PRO A 42 5.33 6.57 2.97
C PRO A 42 4.18 5.86 2.28
N GLN A 43 3.15 6.62 1.90
CA GLN A 43 2.14 6.14 0.97
C GLN A 43 2.95 5.85 -0.28
N LYS A 44 3.28 4.56 -0.45
CA LYS A 44 3.89 4.06 -1.67
C LYS A 44 2.93 4.50 -2.77
N GLU A 45 3.30 5.50 -3.55
CA GLU A 45 2.52 5.90 -4.72
C GLU A 45 2.37 4.63 -5.55
N GLU A 46 1.14 4.09 -5.60
CA GLU A 46 0.86 2.94 -6.43
C GLU A 46 1.25 3.33 -7.85
N THR A 47 2.23 2.61 -8.39
CA THR A 47 2.64 2.84 -9.77
C THR A 47 1.45 2.56 -10.68
N TRP A 48 1.39 3.22 -11.83
CA TRP A 48 0.34 2.97 -12.83
C TRP A 48 0.18 1.46 -13.12
N GLY A 49 1.29 0.71 -13.13
CA GLY A 49 1.30 -0.74 -13.29
C GLY A 49 0.62 -1.51 -12.15
N GLU A 50 0.83 -1.13 -10.89
CA GLU A 50 0.16 -1.76 -9.74
C GLU A 50 -1.36 -1.52 -9.77
N SER A 51 -1.79 -0.32 -10.15
CA SER A 51 -3.21 0.02 -10.29
C SER A 51 -3.89 -0.80 -11.40
N VAL A 52 -3.25 -0.91 -12.57
CA VAL A 52 -3.75 -1.72 -13.70
C VAL A 52 -3.83 -3.20 -13.33
N ILE A 53 -2.82 -3.75 -12.66
CA ILE A 53 -2.84 -5.14 -12.20
C ILE A 53 -3.96 -5.37 -11.18
N ALA A 54 -4.16 -4.44 -10.23
CA ALA A 54 -5.24 -4.53 -9.26
C ALA A 54 -6.63 -4.44 -9.92
N GLU A 55 -6.77 -3.60 -10.94
CA GLU A 55 -8.01 -3.48 -11.73
C GLU A 55 -8.28 -4.76 -12.54
N TRP A 56 -7.26 -5.32 -13.20
CA TRP A 56 -7.37 -6.56 -13.94
C TRP A 56 -7.65 -7.78 -13.04
N ARG A 57 -7.14 -7.80 -11.80
CA ARG A 57 -7.55 -8.78 -10.79
C ARG A 57 -9.02 -8.62 -10.39
N ARG A 58 -9.46 -7.38 -10.13
CA ARG A 58 -10.87 -7.08 -9.80
C ARG A 58 -11.84 -7.48 -10.92
N GLN A 59 -11.42 -7.31 -12.17
CA GLN A 59 -12.20 -7.68 -13.36
C GLN A 59 -12.06 -9.17 -13.73
N GLY A 60 -11.25 -9.95 -12.99
CA GLY A 60 -11.01 -11.37 -13.26
C GLY A 60 -10.24 -11.64 -14.56
N ILE A 61 -9.59 -10.62 -15.13
CA ILE A 61 -8.77 -10.72 -16.35
C ILE A 61 -7.47 -11.45 -16.04
N ILE A 62 -6.83 -11.08 -14.92
CA ILE A 62 -5.71 -11.84 -14.36
C ILE A 62 -6.31 -12.76 -13.29
N GLY A 63 -6.40 -14.06 -13.58
CA GLY A 63 -6.66 -15.05 -12.54
C GLY A 63 -5.53 -15.05 -11.50
N ASP A 64 -5.79 -15.64 -10.33
CA ASP A 64 -4.70 -15.98 -9.42
C ASP A 64 -3.79 -16.98 -10.15
N PHE A 65 -2.67 -16.48 -10.68
CA PHE A 65 -1.47 -17.29 -10.90
C PHE A 65 -0.86 -17.60 -9.54
N GLY A 66 -1.67 -18.11 -8.60
CA GLY A 66 -1.12 -18.90 -7.51
C GLY A 66 -0.51 -20.11 -8.19
N ASP A 67 0.77 -20.38 -7.91
CA ASP A 67 1.36 -21.66 -8.28
C ASP A 67 0.36 -22.73 -7.86
N PRO A 68 -0.24 -23.46 -8.83
CA PRO A 68 -1.14 -24.51 -8.46
C PRO A 68 -0.34 -25.44 -7.54
N ASN A 69 -0.90 -25.77 -6.38
CA ASN A 69 -0.30 -26.72 -5.44
C ASN A 69 -0.41 -28.16 -5.98
N LEU A 70 -0.17 -28.30 -7.28
CA LEU A 70 -0.22 -29.48 -8.12
C LEU A 70 1.23 -29.78 -8.48
N SER A 71 1.61 -31.04 -8.34
CA SER A 71 2.89 -31.50 -8.84
C SER A 71 2.98 -31.32 -10.36
N SER A 72 4.20 -31.20 -10.87
CA SER A 72 4.45 -31.08 -12.32
C SER A 72 3.81 -32.21 -13.15
N GLU A 73 3.62 -33.39 -12.55
CA GLU A 73 2.99 -34.55 -13.17
C GLU A 73 1.47 -34.35 -13.33
N GLU A 74 0.80 -33.80 -12.33
CA GLU A 74 -0.64 -33.49 -12.37
C GLU A 74 -0.95 -32.37 -13.37
N LEU A 75 -0.07 -31.36 -13.47
CA LEU A 75 -0.18 -30.30 -14.47
C LEU A 75 -0.02 -30.86 -15.89
N ALA A 76 0.97 -31.73 -16.11
CA ALA A 76 1.19 -32.36 -17.41
C ALA A 76 -0.02 -33.19 -17.86
N GLN A 77 -0.68 -33.88 -16.91
CA GLN A 77 -1.88 -34.65 -17.20
C GLN A 77 -3.07 -33.75 -17.58
N GLN A 78 -3.31 -32.66 -16.84
CA GLN A 78 -4.36 -31.69 -17.18
C GLN A 78 -4.13 -31.01 -18.54
N PHE A 79 -2.88 -30.70 -18.89
CA PHE A 79 -2.56 -30.14 -20.21
C PHE A 79 -2.86 -31.14 -21.34
N LYS A 80 -2.54 -32.43 -21.15
CA LYS A 80 -2.89 -33.48 -22.11
C LYS A 80 -4.40 -33.62 -22.27
N GLU A 81 -5.16 -33.62 -21.18
CA GLU A 81 -6.61 -33.74 -21.21
C GLU A 81 -7.28 -32.52 -21.87
N ARG A 82 -6.84 -31.30 -21.56
CA ARG A 82 -7.32 -30.09 -22.25
C ARG A 82 -6.99 -30.09 -23.74
N ALA A 83 -5.81 -30.57 -24.12
CA ALA A 83 -5.43 -30.67 -25.53
C ALA A 83 -6.31 -31.68 -26.28
N ALA A 84 -6.64 -32.82 -25.64
CA ALA A 84 -7.55 -33.82 -26.21
C ALA A 84 -8.98 -33.28 -26.38
N GLN A 85 -9.53 -32.60 -25.36
CA GLN A 85 -10.86 -32.00 -25.42
C GLN A 85 -10.97 -30.90 -26.49
N ARG A 86 -9.89 -30.14 -26.72
CA ARG A 86 -9.83 -29.12 -27.77
C ARG A 86 -9.83 -29.72 -29.18
N TRP A 87 -9.38 -30.97 -29.34
CA TRP A 87 -9.36 -31.66 -30.63
C TRP A 87 -10.74 -32.25 -30.99
N GLU A 88 -11.52 -32.73 -30.01
CA GLU A 88 -12.88 -33.27 -30.26
C GLU A 88 -13.94 -32.19 -30.51
N GLY A 89 -13.70 -30.93 -30.13
CA GLY A 89 -14.62 -29.81 -30.39
C GLY A 89 -14.50 -29.18 -31.78
N ILE A 90 -13.65 -29.72 -32.67
CA ILE A 90 -13.40 -29.22 -34.03
C ILE A 90 -13.57 -30.38 -35.04
N GLY A 91 -14.56 -31.25 -34.80
CA GLY A 91 -15.01 -32.31 -35.70
C GLY A 91 -16.46 -32.09 -36.12
#